data_AF-A0A0Q7MH72-F1
#
_entry.id   AF-A0A0Q7MH72-F1
#
_cell.length_a   1.000
_cell.length_b   1.000
_cell.length_c   1.000
_cell.angle_alpha   90.00
_cell.angle_beta   90.00
_cell.angle_gamma   90.00
#
_symmetry.space_group_name_H-M   'P 1'
#
loop_
_entity.id
_entity.type
_entity.pdbx_description
1 polymer ?
#
loop_
_entity_poly.entity_id
_entity_poly.type
_entity_poly.pdbx_seq_one_letter_code
_entity_poly.pdbx_strand_id
1 'polypeptide(L)' 'MKKDFDVRALRERIGWGQDKLAAYLRVDRSSVSHYENGRPLRGPVLRLLEILIEAADAGTADALVRETEAAE' A
#
# COMPACT_ATOMS: atom_id res chain seq x y z
N MET A 1 13.05 15.10 5.78
CA MET A 1 11.68 15.50 5.36
C MET A 1 10.78 14.29 5.48
N LYS A 2 9.84 14.25 6.43
CA LYS A 2 8.71 13.32 6.31
C LYS A 2 7.75 13.98 5.33
N LYS A 3 7.74 13.50 4.09
CA LYS A 3 6.57 13.75 3.24
C LYS A 3 5.44 13.00 3.94
N ASP A 4 4.42 13.72 4.41
CA ASP A 4 3.17 13.09 4.84
C ASP A 4 2.62 12.39 3.60
N PHE A 5 2.85 11.08 3.53
CA PHE A 5 2.43 10.26 2.42
C PHE A 5 0.96 9.91 2.62
N ASP A 6 0.12 10.32 1.67
CA ASP A 6 -1.31 10.03 1.73
C ASP A 6 -1.60 8.62 1.21
N VAL A 7 -1.61 7.67 2.15
CA VAL A 7 -1.92 6.26 1.88
C VAL A 7 -3.33 6.08 1.32
N ARG A 8 -4.29 6.92 1.75
CA ARG A 8 -5.68 6.84 1.28
C ARG A 8 -5.76 7.26 -0.17
N ALA A 9 -5.14 8.38 -0.53
CA ALA A 9 -5.13 8.87 -1.90
C ALA A 9 -4.49 7.86 -2.87
N LEU A 10 -3.38 7.21 -2.49
CA LEU A 10 -2.79 6.15 -3.31
C LEU A 10 -3.77 4.99 -3.50
N ARG A 11 -4.35 4.50 -2.40
CA ARG A 11 -5.30 3.37 -2.42
C ARG A 11 -6.51 3.64 -3.32
N GLU A 12 -7.10 4.82 -3.19
CA GLU A 12 -8.26 5.24 -3.98
C GLU A 12 -7.90 5.44 -5.45
N ARG A 13 -6.72 6.01 -5.74
CA ARG A 13 -6.19 6.18 -7.10
C ARG A 13 -6.08 4.85 -7.86
N ILE A 14 -5.71 3.77 -7.18
CA ILE A 14 -5.59 2.42 -7.78
C ILE A 14 -6.85 1.56 -7.59
N GLY A 15 -7.94 2.12 -7.05
CA GLY A 15 -9.21 1.40 -6.86
C GLY A 15 -9.16 0.27 -5.84
N TRP A 16 -8.25 0.32 -4.86
CA TRP A 16 -8.09 -0.74 -3.86
C TRP A 16 -8.95 -0.50 -2.61
N GLY A 17 -9.40 -1.60 -2.00
CA GLY A 17 -9.91 -1.61 -0.63
C GLY A 17 -8.78 -1.70 0.40
N GLN A 18 -9.09 -1.42 1.67
CA GLN A 18 -8.11 -1.52 2.75
C GLN A 18 -7.58 -2.94 2.95
N ASP A 19 -8.41 -3.96 2.71
CA ASP A 19 -8.00 -5.37 2.83
C ASP A 19 -6.96 -5.75 1.78
N LYS A 20 -7.16 -5.32 0.53
CA LYS A 20 -6.22 -5.56 -0.56
C LYS A 20 -4.88 -4.85 -0.32
N LEU A 21 -4.93 -3.62 0.18
CA LEU A 21 -3.71 -2.90 0.56
C LEU A 21 -3.01 -3.57 1.75
N ALA A 22 -3.75 -4.08 2.73
CA ALA A 22 -3.21 -4.78 3.89
C ALA A 22 -2.47 -6.07 3.47
N ALA A 23 -3.08 -6.85 2.57
CA ALA A 23 -2.48 -8.04 1.99
C ALA A 23 -1.15 -7.73 1.29
N TYR A 24 -1.12 -6.70 0.44
CA TYR A 24 0.10 -6.26 -0.24
C TYR A 24 1.18 -5.80 0.75
N LEU A 25 0.80 -4.99 1.74
CA LEU A 25 1.74 -4.45 2.74
C LEU A 25 2.17 -5.49 3.78
N ARG A 26 1.59 -6.71 3.77
CA ARG A 26 1.79 -7.76 4.78
C ARG A 26 1.53 -7.27 6.21
N VAL A 27 0.47 -6.50 6.38
CA VAL A 27 0.01 -5.97 7.67
C VAL A 27 -1.47 -6.30 7.87
N ASP A 28 -1.97 -6.06 9.08
CA ASP A 28 -3.39 -6.14 9.35
C ASP A 28 -4.15 -4.91 8.78
N ARG A 29 -5.44 -5.08 8.51
CA ARG A 29 -6.32 -4.00 8.01
C ARG A 29 -6.33 -2.78 8.94
N SER A 30 -6.23 -2.96 10.27
CA SER A 30 -6.22 -1.85 11.21
C SER A 30 -4.94 -1.00 11.11
N SER A 31 -3.80 -1.61 10.78
CA SER A 31 -2.57 -0.89 10.45
C SER A 31 -2.75 0.02 9.25
N VAL A 32 -3.42 -0.44 8.19
CA VAL A 32 -3.78 0.42 7.03
C VAL A 32 -4.62 1.61 7.47
N SER A 33 -5.67 1.37 8.27
CA SER A 33 -6.49 2.45 8.83
C SER A 33 -5.65 3.46 9.63
N HIS A 34 -4.73 2.98 10.48
CA HIS A 34 -3.84 3.86 11.22
C HIS A 34 -2.92 4.69 10.31
N TYR A 35 -2.40 4.12 9.24
CA TYR A 35 -1.57 4.84 8.28
C TYR A 35 -2.35 5.94 7.55
N GLU A 36 -3.59 5.65 7.13
CA GLU A 36 -4.48 6.66 6.55
C GLU A 36 -4.84 7.79 7.53
N ASN A 37 -4.75 7.53 8.83
CA ASN A 37 -5.00 8.52 9.89
C ASN A 37 -3.70 9.15 10.45
N GLY A 38 -2.60 9.07 9.71
CA GLY A 38 -1.36 9.80 10.04
C GLY A 38 -0.40 9.07 10.98
N ARG A 39 -0.62 7.78 11.28
CA ARG A 39 0.39 7.00 12.00
C ARG A 39 1.67 6.94 11.16
N PRO A 40 2.85 7.21 11.73
CA PRO A 40 4.10 7.19 10.98
C PRO A 40 4.36 5.82 10.32
N LEU A 41 4.59 5.86 9.01
CA LEU A 41 5.06 4.73 8.22
C LEU A 41 6.51 4.38 8.60
N ARG A 42 6.85 3.09 8.58
CA ARG A 42 8.16 2.59 9.00
C ARG A 42 8.77 1.65 7.95
N GLY A 43 10.10 1.71 7.83
CA GLY A 43 10.98 0.88 6.99
C GLY A 43 10.32 0.04 5.89
N PRO A 44 9.94 -1.23 6.16
CA PRO A 44 9.38 -2.12 5.14
C PRO A 44 8.11 -1.59 4.46
N VAL A 45 7.20 -0.99 5.23
CA VAL A 45 5.94 -0.44 4.70
C VAL A 45 6.21 0.73 3.77
N LEU A 46 7.16 1.61 4.11
CA LEU A 46 7.56 2.70 3.22
C LEU A 46 8.07 2.18 1.89
N ARG A 47 8.96 1.17 1.89
CA ARG A 47 9.49 0.59 0.65
C ARG A 47 8.41 -0.06 -0.21
N LEU A 48 7.47 -0.77 0.40
CA LEU A 48 6.36 -1.37 -0.33
C LEU A 48 5.43 -0.31 -0.91
N LEU A 49 5.19 0.79 -0.18
CA LEU A 49 4.43 1.92 -0.71
C LEU A 49 5.14 2.62 -1.86
N GLU A 50 6.47 2.77 -1.81
CA GLU A 50 7.28 3.30 -2.92
C GLU A 50 7.13 2.44 -4.19
N ILE A 51 7.26 1.11 -4.06
CA ILE A 51 7.03 0.16 -5.17
C ILE A 51 5.61 0.27 -5.71
N LEU A 52 4.62 0.43 -4.82
CA LEU A 52 3.22 0.56 -5.22
C LEU A 52 2.94 1.87 -5.96
N ILE A 53 3.66 2.96 -5.64
CA ILE A 53 3.57 4.23 -6.38
C ILE A 53 4.06 4.01 -7.81
N GLU A 54 5.23 3.40 -7.99
CA GLU A 54 5.79 3.13 -9.32
C GLU A 54 4.84 2.25 -10.16
N ALA A 55 4.28 1.20 -9.56
CA ALA A 55 3.31 0.34 -10.24
C ALA A 55 1.98 1.04 -10.51
N ALA A 56 1.54 1.93 -9.62
CA ALA A 56 0.35 2.75 -9.84
C ALA A 56 0.55 3.73 -11.01
N ASP A 57 1.72 4.35 -11.11
CA ASP A 57 2.07 5.26 -12.21
C ASP A 57 2.23 4.50 -13.54
N ALA A 58 2.66 3.23 -13.50
CA ALA A 58 2.71 2.33 -14.65
C ALA A 58 1.36 1.66 -15.00
N GLY A 59 0.33 1.81 -14.18
CA GLY A 59 -0.96 1.13 -14.36
C GLY A 59 -0.93 -0.37 -14.11
N THR A 60 0.08 -0.89 -13.40
CA THR A 60 0.30 -2.32 -13.13
C THR A 60 0.09 -2.71 -11.67
N ALA A 61 -0.46 -1.84 -10.82
CA ALA A 61 -0.64 -2.07 -9.39
C ALA A 61 -1.29 -3.44 -9.08
N ASP A 62 -2.35 -3.82 -9.81
CA ASP A 62 -3.07 -5.09 -9.61
C ASP A 62 -2.22 -6.35 -9.85
N ALA A 63 -1.14 -6.25 -10.64
CA ALA A 63 -0.22 -7.37 -10.84
C ALA A 63 0.56 -7.71 -9.57
N LEU A 64 0.86 -6.72 -8.72
CA LEU A 64 1.63 -6.92 -7.49
C LEU A 64 0.91 -7.79 -6.46
N VAL A 65 -0.43 -7.81 -6.45
CA VAL A 65 -1.20 -8.64 -5.50
C VAL A 65 -1.25 -10.09 -5.95
N ARG A 66 -1.29 -10.35 -7.27
CA ARG A 66 -1.32 -11.72 -7.80
C ARG A 66 -0.06 -12.50 -7.46
N GLU A 67 1.09 -11.82 -7.41
CA GLU A 67 2.35 -12.42 -6.97
C GLU A 67 2.35 -12.74 -5.46
N THR A 68 1.61 -11.98 -4.65
CA THR A 68 1.53 -12.22 -3.20
C THR A 68 0.61 -13.36 -2.79
N GLU A 69 -0.39 -13.70 -3.62
CA GLU A 69 -1.31 -14.84 -3.43
C GLU A 69 -0.74 -16.15 -3.98
N ALA A 70 0.15 -16.10 -4.98
CA ALA A 70 0.76 -17.29 -5.58
C ALA A 70 1.94 -17.89 -4.78
N ALA A 71 2.30 -17.28 -3.64
CA ALA A 71 3.46 -17.64 -2.83
C ALA A 71 3.09 -18.34 -1.49
N GLU A 72 1.88 -18.88 -1.37
CA GLU A 72 1.43 -19.71 -0.24
C GLU A 72 1.58 -21.21 -0.49
#